data_AF-A0A4Z2EMN3-F1
#
_entry.id   AF-A0A4Z2EMN3-F1
#
_cell.length_a   1.000
_cell.length_b   1.000
_cell.length_c   1.000
_cell.angle_alpha   90.00
_cell.angle_beta   90.00
_cell.angle_gamma   90.00
#
_symmetry.space_group_name_H-M   'P 1'
#
loop_
_entity.id
_entity.type
_entity.pdbx_description
1 polymer ?
#
loop_
_entity_poly.entity_id
_entity_poly.type
_entity_poly.pdbx_seq_one_letter_code
_entity_poly.pdbx_strand_id
1 'polypeptide(L)'
;MSDLATVLDLRGLHAEALALVRRAVDLSRSAGHPDQHVLLGNMAGILLHTGRLEDSVRFYLEALGLARQAGDQEAVDQIHLGLQEVKKRDQERKEKEEAAQK
;
A
#
# COMPACT_ATOMS: atom_id res chain seq x y z
N MET A 1 -6.72 0.09 14.39
CA MET A 1 -5.45 -0.56 13.98
C MET A 1 -4.87 0.10 12.73
N SER A 2 -5.71 0.43 11.75
CA SER A 2 -5.33 1.20 10.56
C SER A 2 -4.59 2.50 10.88
N ASP A 3 -5.17 3.37 11.72
CA ASP A 3 -4.61 4.70 12.01
C ASP A 3 -3.25 4.64 12.72
N LEU A 4 -3.04 3.62 13.58
CA LEU A 4 -1.77 3.43 14.26
C LEU A 4 -0.67 2.99 13.29
N ALA A 5 -0.98 2.13 12.32
CA ALA A 5 -0.03 1.72 11.30
C ALA A 5 0.40 2.92 10.44
N THR A 6 -0.54 3.77 10.04
CA THR A 6 -0.24 5.02 9.32
C THR A 6 0.63 5.97 10.14
N VAL A 7 0.34 6.15 11.43
CA VAL A 7 1.16 7.01 12.30
C VAL A 7 2.58 6.47 12.45
N LEU A 8 2.76 5.16 12.60
CA LEU A 8 4.10 4.55 12.68
C LEU A 8 4.87 4.68 11.37
N ASP A 9 4.19 4.52 10.24
CA ASP A 9 4.77 4.69 8.91
C ASP A 9 5.27 6.13 8.68
N LEU A 10 4.46 7.13 9.06
CA LEU A 10 4.85 8.54 9.02
C LEU A 10 6.04 8.87 9.94
N ARG A 11 6.28 8.06 10.98
CA ARG A 11 7.44 8.16 11.87
C ARG A 11 8.66 7.38 11.37
N GLY A 12 8.58 6.76 10.20
CA GLY A 12 9.64 5.92 9.64
C GLY A 12 9.76 4.52 10.27
N LEU A 13 8.84 4.15 11.18
CA LEU A 13 8.80 2.84 11.83
C LEU A 13 8.09 1.80 10.97
N HIS A 14 8.57 1.64 9.72
CA HIS A 14 7.88 0.86 8.70
C HIS A 14 7.72 -0.63 9.05
N ALA A 15 8.68 -1.22 9.77
CA ALA A 15 8.61 -2.63 10.17
C ALA A 15 7.47 -2.88 11.18
N GLU A 16 7.30 -1.98 12.15
CA GLU A 16 6.22 -2.04 13.13
C GLU A 16 4.87 -1.74 12.47
N ALA A 17 4.83 -0.73 11.58
CA ALA A 17 3.65 -0.42 10.78
C ALA A 17 3.20 -1.63 9.95
N LEU A 18 4.14 -2.30 9.28
CA LEU A 18 3.87 -3.48 8.46
C LEU A 18 3.37 -4.67 9.28
N ALA A 19 3.96 -4.92 10.46
CA ALA A 19 3.50 -5.97 11.35
C ALA A 19 2.06 -5.74 11.85
N LEU A 20 1.74 -4.49 12.22
CA LEU A 20 0.39 -4.12 12.66
C LEU A 20 -0.63 -4.22 11.55
N VAL A 21 -0.34 -3.67 10.37
CA VAL A 21 -1.29 -3.70 9.24
C VAL A 21 -1.49 -5.12 8.73
N ARG A 22 -0.46 -5.98 8.72
CA ARG A 22 -0.59 -7.40 8.36
C ARG A 22 -1.58 -8.11 9.27
N ARG A 23 -1.42 -7.94 10.59
CA ARG A 23 -2.34 -8.53 11.56
C ARG A 23 -3.77 -8.01 11.39
N ALA A 24 -3.93 -6.73 11.08
CA ALA A 24 -5.23 -6.14 10.80
C ALA A 24 -5.87 -6.71 9.53
N VAL A 25 -5.09 -6.91 8.46
CA VAL A 25 -5.55 -7.55 7.21
C VAL A 25 -5.98 -9.00 7.45
N ASP A 26 -5.18 -9.78 8.18
CA ASP A 26 -5.50 -11.19 8.47
C ASP A 26 -6.79 -11.33 9.29
N LEU A 27 -6.98 -10.44 10.28
CA LEU A 27 -8.22 -10.37 11.07
C LEU A 27 -9.42 -9.88 10.23
N SER A 28 -9.22 -8.90 9.36
CA SER A 28 -10.27 -8.38 8.48
C SER A 28 -10.75 -9.44 7.50
N ARG A 29 -9.83 -10.23 6.93
CA ARG A 29 -10.14 -11.36 6.04
C ARG A 29 -10.94 -12.46 6.74
N SER A 30 -10.59 -12.80 7.97
CA SER A 30 -11.32 -13.85 8.72
C SER A 30 -12.70 -13.39 9.18
N ALA A 31 -12.87 -12.09 9.45
CA ALA A 31 -14.14 -11.49 9.85
C ALA A 31 -15.04 -11.06 8.68
N GLY A 32 -14.54 -11.06 7.44
CA GLY A 32 -15.27 -10.54 6.28
C GLY A 32 -15.60 -9.04 6.39
N HIS A 33 -14.66 -8.26 6.94
CA HIS A 33 -14.92 -6.85 7.26
C HIS A 33 -15.10 -6.02 5.97
N PRO A 34 -16.13 -5.15 5.89
CA PRO A 34 -16.41 -4.36 4.68
C PRO A 34 -15.24 -3.45 4.26
N ASP A 35 -14.47 -2.95 5.22
CA ASP A 35 -13.37 -2.00 4.96
C ASP A 35 -12.00 -2.67 4.70
N GLN A 36 -11.99 -3.91 4.22
CA GLN A 36 -10.75 -4.63 3.93
C GLN A 36 -9.86 -3.88 2.91
N HIS A 37 -10.47 -3.17 1.95
CA HIS A 37 -9.75 -2.38 0.95
C HIS A 37 -8.90 -1.28 1.56
N VAL A 38 -9.37 -0.60 2.60
CA VAL A 38 -8.61 0.46 3.29
C VAL A 38 -7.34 -0.11 3.93
N LEU A 39 -7.45 -1.26 4.60
CA LEU A 39 -6.31 -1.90 5.25
C LEU A 39 -5.25 -2.37 4.24
N LEU A 40 -5.69 -2.92 3.11
CA LEU A 40 -4.80 -3.32 2.03
C LEU A 40 -4.12 -2.12 1.37
N GLY A 41 -4.85 -1.01 1.15
CA GLY A 41 -4.31 0.23 0.62
C GLY A 41 -3.22 0.82 1.54
N ASN A 42 -3.45 0.81 2.85
CA ASN A 42 -2.46 1.28 3.83
C ASN A 42 -1.23 0.37 3.87
N MET A 43 -1.41 -0.96 3.79
CA MET A 43 -0.29 -1.89 3.68
C MET A 43 0.53 -1.65 2.41
N ALA A 44 -0.13 -1.36 1.29
CA ALA A 44 0.53 -1.04 0.04
C ALA A 44 1.34 0.27 0.13
N GLY A 45 0.82 1.29 0.84
CA GLY A 45 1.55 2.55 1.11
C GLY A 45 2.81 2.35 1.94
N ILE A 46 2.75 1.53 2.99
CA ILE A 46 3.93 1.18 3.81
C ILE A 46 4.98 0.44 2.96
N LEU A 47 4.54 -0.45 2.07
CA LEU A 47 5.43 -1.17 1.15
C LEU A 47 6.08 -0.24 0.12
N LEU A 48 5.34 0.76 -0.37
CA LEU A 48 5.89 1.82 -1.23
C LEU A 48 6.99 2.61 -0.49
N HIS A 49 6.79 2.97 0.77
CA HIS A 49 7.78 3.69 1.57
C HIS A 49 9.03 2.87 1.87
N THR A 50 8.91 1.55 1.99
CA THR A 50 10.05 0.64 2.18
C THR A 50 10.75 0.23 0.88
N GLY A 51 10.33 0.77 -0.27
CA GLY A 51 10.90 0.44 -1.59
C GLY A 51 10.49 -0.93 -2.13
N ARG A 52 9.55 -1.61 -1.48
CA ARG A 52 8.97 -2.89 -1.90
C ARG A 52 7.88 -2.66 -2.95
N LEU A 53 8.30 -2.09 -4.09
CA LEU A 53 7.39 -1.59 -5.13
C LEU A 53 6.50 -2.68 -5.72
N GLU A 54 7.04 -3.87 -6.00
CA GLU A 54 6.28 -5.00 -6.57
C GLU A 54 5.15 -5.47 -5.64
N ASP A 55 5.46 -5.63 -4.34
CA ASP A 55 4.47 -6.00 -3.34
C ASP A 55 3.43 -4.89 -3.15
N SER A 56 3.86 -3.62 -3.18
CA SER A 56 2.97 -2.47 -3.11
C SER A 56 1.93 -2.48 -4.24
N VAL A 57 2.36 -2.67 -5.51
CA VAL A 57 1.42 -2.78 -6.65
C VAL A 57 0.42 -3.90 -6.42
N ARG A 58 0.88 -5.08 -6.01
CA ARG A 58 0.02 -6.24 -5.79
C ARG A 58 -1.11 -5.94 -4.80
N PHE A 59 -0.77 -5.33 -3.66
CA PHE A 59 -1.76 -5.01 -2.63
C PHE A 59 -2.66 -3.83 -3.01
N TYR A 60 -2.15 -2.81 -3.73
CA TYR A 60 -2.99 -1.76 -4.28
C TYR A 60 -4.02 -2.30 -5.28
N LEU A 61 -3.64 -3.25 -6.14
CA LEU A 61 -4.59 -3.87 -7.08
C LEU A 61 -5.66 -4.70 -6.38
N GLU A 62 -5.29 -5.44 -5.33
CA GLU A 62 -6.26 -6.17 -4.51
C GLU A 62 -7.22 -5.20 -3.80
N ALA A 63 -6.69 -4.14 -3.18
CA ALA A 63 -7.47 -3.08 -2.54
C ALA A 63 -8.44 -2.42 -3.54
N LEU A 64 -7.99 -2.16 -4.77
CA LEU A 64 -8.79 -1.51 -5.81
C LEU A 64 -10.01 -2.37 -6.20
N GLY A 65 -9.81 -3.68 -6.32
CA GLY A 65 -10.89 -4.62 -6.61
C GLY A 65 -11.97 -4.59 -5.53
N LEU A 66 -11.56 -4.61 -4.27
CA LEU A 66 -12.47 -4.58 -3.12
C LEU A 66 -13.15 -3.21 -2.96
N ALA A 67 -12.41 -2.10 -3.12
CA ALA A 67 -12.98 -0.75 -3.05
C ALA A 67 -14.07 -0.53 -4.10
N ARG A 68 -13.86 -1.02 -5.33
CA ARG A 68 -14.87 -0.98 -6.40
C ARG A 68 -16.10 -1.83 -6.08
N GLN A 69 -15.92 -2.99 -5.45
CA GLN A 69 -17.04 -3.84 -5.01
C GLN A 69 -17.83 -3.19 -3.86
N ALA A 70 -17.14 -2.48 -2.97
CA ALA A 70 -17.74 -1.73 -1.86
C ALA A 70 -18.39 -0.41 -2.31
N GLY A 71 -18.10 0.07 -3.53
CA GLY A 71 -18.57 1.38 -4.02
C GLY A 71 -17.86 2.56 -3.36
N ASP A 72 -16.69 2.34 -2.76
CA ASP A 72 -15.91 3.37 -2.09
C ASP A 72 -15.01 4.11 -3.10
N GLN A 73 -15.57 5.18 -3.68
CA GLN A 73 -14.86 5.97 -4.69
C GLN A 73 -13.67 6.74 -4.10
N GLU A 74 -13.73 7.15 -2.83
CA GLU A 74 -12.63 7.85 -2.18
C GLU A 74 -11.41 6.92 -2.08
N ALA A 75 -11.62 5.67 -1.64
CA ALA A 75 -10.55 4.70 -1.60
C ALA A 75 -10.01 4.36 -2.99
N VAL A 76 -10.86 4.27 -4.01
CA VAL A 76 -10.44 4.06 -5.41
C VAL A 76 -9.48 5.16 -5.86
N ASP A 77 -9.81 6.42 -5.58
CA ASP A 77 -8.98 7.56 -5.99
C ASP A 77 -7.64 7.58 -5.23
N GLN A 78 -7.65 7.33 -3.91
CA GLN A 78 -6.43 7.20 -3.11
C GLN A 78 -5.52 6.06 -3.61
N ILE A 79 -6.09 4.91 -3.95
CA ILE A 79 -5.34 3.76 -4.47
C ILE A 79 -4.71 4.08 -5.83
N HIS A 80 -5.42 4.80 -6.71
CA HIS A 80 -4.85 5.23 -7.98
C HIS A 80 -3.66 6.19 -7.79
N LEU A 81 -3.74 7.13 -6.84
CA LEU A 81 -2.61 8.00 -6.50
C LEU A 81 -1.40 7.19 -6.01
N GLY A 82 -1.63 6.19 -5.15
CA GLY A 82 -0.58 5.27 -4.70
C GLY A 82 0.08 4.52 -5.84
N LEU A 83 -0.70 3.96 -6.78
CA LEU A 83 -0.17 3.25 -7.95
C LEU A 83 0.63 4.17 -8.89
N GLN A 84 0.22 5.43 -9.05
CA GLN A 84 0.98 6.41 -9.83
C GLN A 84 2.35 6.70 -9.19
N GLU A 85 2.39 6.86 -7.88
CA GLU A 85 3.64 7.07 -7.13
C GLU A 85 4.56 5.84 -7.21
N VAL A 86 4.02 4.62 -7.10
CA VAL A 86 4.82 3.39 -7.30
C VAL A 86 5.48 3.39 -8.68
N LYS A 87 4.71 3.71 -9.73
CA LYS A 87 5.21 3.76 -11.11
C LYS A 87 6.33 4.79 -11.28
N LYS A 88 6.17 5.96 -10.64
CA LYS A 88 7.19 7.02 -10.67
C LYS A 88 8.49 6.56 -10.00
N ARG A 89 8.42 5.94 -8.82
CA ARG A 89 9.61 5.43 -8.12
C ARG A 89 10.31 4.30 -8.86
N ASP A 90 9.54 3.42 -9.51
CA ASP A 90 10.09 2.35 -10.33
C ASP A 90 10.87 2.89 -11.54
N GLN A 91 10.32 3.93 -12.19
CA GLN A 91 10.98 4.60 -13.30
C GLN A 91 12.27 5.32 -12.85
N GLU A 92 12.22 6.09 -11.77
CA GLU A 92 13.40 6.76 -11.20
C GLU A 92 14.49 5.78 -10.80
N ARG A 93 14.12 4.60 -10.29
CA ARG A 93 15.07 3.53 -9.96
C ARG A 93 15.76 3.01 -11.22
N LYS A 94 15.01 2.73 -12.29
CA LYS A 94 15.57 2.25 -13.57
C LYS A 94 16.51 3.28 -14.19
N GLU A 95 16.13 4.55 -14.21
CA GLU A 95 16.96 5.64 -14.73
C GLU A 95 18.29 5.78 -13.97
N LYS A 96 18.26 5.62 -12.63
CA LYS A 96 19.49 5.61 -11.81
C LYS A 96 20.37 4.40 -12.10
N GLU A 97 19.77 3.22 -12.28
CA GLU A 97 20.50 2.00 -12.63
C GLU A 97 21.17 2.13 -14.01
N GLU A 98 20.49 2.70 -15.00
CA GLU A 98 21.06 2.99 -16.34
C GLU A 98 22.16 4.05 -16.29
N ALA A 99 21.99 5.11 -15.49
CA ALA A 99 23.00 6.15 -15.33
C ALA A 99 24.26 5.65 -14.61
N ALA A 100 24.13 4.70 -13.68
CA ALA A 100 25.27 4.09 -12.99
C ALA A 100 26.09 3.11 -13.86
N GLN A 101 25.55 2.70 -15.02
CA GLN A 101 26.20 1.79 -15.97
C GLN A 101 26.92 2.51 -17.12
N LYS A 102 26.84 3.85 -17.19
CA LYS A 102 27.53 4.71 -18.16
C LYS A 102 28.77 5.35 -17.56
#